data_AF-A0A8I3AT11-F1
#
_entry.id   AF-A0A8I3AT11-F1
#
_cell.length_a   1.000
_cell.length_b   1.000
_cell.length_c   1.000
_cell.angle_alpha   90.00
_cell.angle_beta   90.00
_cell.angle_gamma   90.00
#
_symmetry.space_group_name_H-M   'P 1'
#
loop_
_entity.id
_entity.type
_entity.pdbx_description
1 polymer ?
#
loop_
_entity_poly.entity_id
_entity_poly.type
_entity_poly.pdbx_seq_one_letter_code
_entity_poly.pdbx_strand_id
1 'polypeptide(L)'
;MDDSMEHLPLNATASWKFPRTDSAHTLIPLSTIPTAVDHNGHGHGHDHDHDNDAAETDLTDAAARWLKRSEPTYRPISERRLRFESRRPTWLRECIAEAIGVFIFVLCGISSITSFTLHQSDDLGVTAFGSIFQIGWAFAVGVAIAVITCGPTSGGHFNPAITLAMAFWQDFPWRKVPYYIFSQILGGFTAALLVVCMYYTKFQHIADELIAAGKPLVGGGSPASCLAPMPHDDQTLGYVFAAEFFSDAFIGLAIWAALDPANPFIQPAGLPFVIGLAYASMIWGFGSLTLSTNLARDLGPRMVAAIFWGREAFTDHSYAPIGMLVNVPATLLATAVYELCMCDSFAIIAKGHARHRDGEEGLYRHMSRCGMLDEERGYLQHVTTHRD
;
A
#
# COMPACT_ATOMS: atom_id res chain seq x y z
N MET A 1 44.87 10.58 -28.04
CA MET A 1 44.63 9.20 -27.58
C MET A 1 45.03 9.19 -26.12
N ASP A 2 44.40 9.96 -25.24
CA ASP A 2 42.96 10.03 -24.92
C ASP A 2 42.37 8.65 -24.67
N ASP A 3 42.23 8.30 -23.38
CA ASP A 3 41.16 7.44 -22.89
C ASP A 3 41.02 7.60 -21.37
N SER A 4 40.32 8.65 -20.97
CA SER A 4 39.80 8.86 -19.61
C SER A 4 38.54 8.01 -19.42
N MET A 5 38.66 6.83 -18.82
CA MET A 5 37.50 6.11 -18.29
C MET A 5 37.13 6.68 -16.92
N GLU A 6 36.21 7.63 -16.93
CA GLU A 6 35.45 8.05 -15.75
C GLU A 6 34.61 6.87 -15.22
N HIS A 7 34.75 6.60 -13.93
CA HIS A 7 33.91 5.69 -13.18
C HIS A 7 32.49 6.27 -13.07
N LEU A 8 31.54 5.71 -13.84
CA LEU A 8 30.11 5.93 -13.65
C LEU A 8 29.64 5.25 -12.34
N PRO A 9 28.99 5.97 -11.40
CA PRO A 9 28.35 5.32 -10.27
C PRO A 9 27.04 4.65 -10.71
N LEU A 10 27.05 3.32 -10.70
CA LEU A 10 25.87 2.47 -10.70
C LEU A 10 25.10 2.65 -9.37
N ASN A 11 23.76 2.65 -9.48
CA ASN A 11 22.74 2.56 -8.41
C ASN A 11 22.08 3.87 -7.96
N ALA A 12 21.23 4.44 -8.82
CA ALA A 12 20.02 5.12 -8.38
C ALA A 12 18.89 4.08 -8.31
N THR A 13 18.78 3.36 -7.19
CA THR A 13 17.56 2.60 -6.89
C THR A 13 16.48 3.59 -6.47
N ALA A 14 15.49 3.82 -7.33
CA ALA A 14 14.26 4.52 -6.98
C ALA A 14 13.47 3.65 -5.99
N SER A 15 13.76 3.79 -4.69
CA SER A 15 12.86 3.34 -3.65
C SER A 15 11.75 4.38 -3.55
N TRP A 16 10.49 3.99 -3.78
CA TRP A 16 9.33 4.78 -3.38
C TRP A 16 9.46 5.07 -1.87
N LYS A 17 9.85 6.30 -1.54
CA LYS A 17 9.85 6.80 -0.17
C LYS A 17 8.50 7.48 0.00
N PHE A 18 7.73 7.05 1.01
CA PHE A 18 6.61 7.84 1.50
C PHE A 18 7.08 9.30 1.64
N PRO A 19 6.29 10.30 1.21
CA PRO A 19 6.62 11.68 1.45
C PRO A 19 6.86 11.83 2.93
N ARG A 20 8.09 12.18 3.32
CA ARG A 20 8.27 12.79 4.63
C ARG A 20 7.45 14.06 4.54
N THR A 21 6.33 14.09 5.24
CA THR A 21 5.73 15.37 5.59
C THR A 21 6.80 16.09 6.39
N ASP A 22 7.54 16.98 5.73
CA ASP A 22 8.27 18.04 6.40
C ASP A 22 7.21 18.99 6.98
N SER A 23 6.44 18.50 7.96
CA SER A 23 5.77 19.32 8.95
C SER A 23 6.81 19.71 10.00
N ALA A 24 8.00 20.12 9.56
CA ALA A 24 8.78 21.07 10.31
C ALA A 24 8.03 22.37 10.13
N HIS A 25 7.33 22.80 11.18
CA HIS A 25 6.88 24.17 11.32
C HIS A 25 7.90 25.11 10.68
N THR A 26 7.44 25.91 9.73
CA THR A 26 8.21 26.94 9.03
C THR A 26 9.06 27.70 10.04
N LEU A 27 10.32 27.28 10.21
CA LEU A 27 11.28 28.02 10.99
C LEU A 27 11.59 29.24 10.14
N ILE A 28 11.05 30.37 10.56
CA ILE A 28 11.37 31.68 10.03
C ILE A 28 12.91 31.76 9.98
N PRO A 29 13.53 31.97 8.80
CA PRO A 29 14.97 32.17 8.73
C PRO A 29 15.37 33.31 9.65
N LEU A 30 16.44 33.16 10.43
CA LEU A 30 16.99 34.23 11.29
C LEU A 30 17.34 35.52 10.52
N SER A 31 17.30 35.51 9.18
CA SER A 31 17.52 36.65 8.31
C SER A 31 16.32 37.59 8.14
N THR A 32 15.13 37.28 8.67
CA THR A 32 13.93 38.15 8.59
C THR A 32 13.63 38.94 9.87
N ILE A 33 14.50 38.90 10.88
CA ILE A 33 14.46 39.88 11.96
C ILE A 33 15.04 41.18 11.41
N PRO A 34 14.31 42.32 11.44
CA PRO A 34 14.86 43.58 10.97
C PRO A 34 16.06 43.95 11.84
N THR A 35 17.27 43.88 11.30
CA THR A 35 18.42 44.54 11.93
C THR A 35 18.14 46.04 11.88
N ALA A 36 18.12 46.67 13.06
CA ALA A 36 17.83 48.08 13.23
C ALA A 36 18.57 48.95 12.20
N VAL A 37 17.78 49.80 11.52
CA VAL A 37 18.26 50.78 10.57
C VAL A 37 19.09 51.83 11.31
N ASP A 38 20.33 51.99 10.89
CA ASP A 38 21.28 52.96 11.42
C ASP A 38 20.88 54.38 10.97
N HIS A 39 20.17 55.12 11.83
CA HIS A 39 19.84 56.53 11.60
C HIS A 39 20.74 57.46 12.42
N ASN A 40 21.78 57.98 11.78
CA ASN A 40 22.52 59.15 12.24
C ASN A 40 21.61 60.41 12.19
N GLY A 41 21.34 61.03 13.35
CA GLY A 41 20.66 62.32 13.41
C GLY A 41 20.35 62.83 14.82
N HIS A 42 21.29 63.59 15.38
CA HIS A 42 21.19 64.57 16.48
C HIS A 42 19.93 64.67 17.36
N GLY A 43 20.16 64.58 18.69
CA GLY A 43 19.67 65.58 19.65
C GLY A 43 18.64 65.13 20.69
N HIS A 44 19.03 65.27 21.96
CA HIS A 44 18.23 65.34 23.19
C HIS A 44 17.74 64.03 23.86
N GLY A 45 18.55 63.59 24.83
CA GLY A 45 18.20 63.17 26.19
C GLY A 45 16.94 62.34 26.44
N HIS A 46 17.14 61.08 26.84
CA HIS A 46 16.61 60.51 28.10
C HIS A 46 17.17 59.09 28.30
N ASP A 47 17.39 58.72 29.57
CA ASP A 47 17.90 57.42 30.05
C ASP A 47 17.01 56.21 29.65
N HIS A 48 17.02 55.79 28.38
CA HIS A 48 16.22 54.65 27.90
C HIS A 48 16.98 53.59 27.09
N ASP A 49 18.26 53.79 26.78
CA ASP A 49 18.99 52.86 25.90
C ASP A 49 19.52 51.60 26.60
N HIS A 50 19.73 51.63 27.93
CA HIS A 50 20.23 50.44 28.66
C HIS A 50 19.17 49.35 28.91
N ASP A 51 17.89 49.70 28.93
CA ASP A 51 16.81 48.74 29.18
C ASP A 51 16.41 47.95 27.92
N ASN A 52 16.59 48.53 26.72
CA ASN A 52 16.27 47.86 25.46
C ASN A 52 17.30 46.78 25.11
N ASP A 53 18.59 47.07 25.26
CA ASP A 53 19.65 46.05 25.04
C ASP A 53 19.53 44.90 26.04
N ALA A 54 19.21 45.19 27.30
CA ALA A 54 18.99 44.16 28.31
C ALA A 54 17.75 43.31 28.00
N ALA A 55 16.64 43.94 27.57
CA ALA A 55 15.41 43.23 27.20
C ALA A 55 15.57 42.37 25.93
N GLU A 56 16.31 42.83 24.93
CA GLU A 56 16.59 42.10 23.69
C GLU A 56 17.53 40.92 23.94
N THR A 57 18.51 41.08 24.85
CA THR A 57 19.38 39.99 25.33
C THR A 57 18.58 38.95 26.13
N ASP A 58 17.62 39.37 26.95
CA ASP A 58 16.80 38.44 27.75
C ASP A 58 15.78 37.66 26.88
N LEU A 59 15.26 38.29 25.82
CA LEU A 59 14.40 37.67 24.80
C LEU A 59 15.16 36.64 23.97
N THR A 60 16.39 36.96 23.56
CA THR A 60 17.25 36.02 22.81
C THR A 60 17.70 34.85 23.68
N ASP A 61 18.02 35.08 24.96
CA ASP A 61 18.32 34.01 25.92
C ASP A 61 17.09 33.17 26.28
N ALA A 62 15.89 33.76 26.38
CA ALA A 62 14.65 33.03 26.57
C ALA A 62 14.31 32.16 25.34
N ALA A 63 14.48 32.70 24.13
CA ALA A 63 14.30 31.97 22.88
C ALA A 63 15.31 30.82 22.73
N ALA A 64 16.59 31.05 23.07
CA ALA A 64 17.63 30.02 23.06
C ALA A 64 17.34 28.89 24.07
N ARG A 65 16.88 29.25 25.28
CA ARG A 65 16.45 28.27 26.30
C ARG A 65 15.23 27.46 25.84
N TRP A 66 14.27 28.10 25.18
CA TRP A 66 13.11 27.42 24.62
C TRP A 66 13.50 26.48 23.48
N LEU A 67 14.33 26.93 22.53
CA LEU A 67 14.86 26.10 21.44
C LEU A 67 15.61 24.87 21.95
N LYS A 68 16.49 25.04 22.95
CA LYS A 68 17.25 23.95 23.56
C LYS A 68 16.36 22.96 24.32
N ARG A 69 15.22 23.43 24.86
CA ARG A 69 14.21 22.57 25.51
C ARG A 69 13.30 21.87 24.50
N SER A 70 13.13 22.48 23.33
CA SER A 70 12.36 21.96 22.19
C SER A 70 13.16 21.01 21.30
N GLU A 71 14.46 20.84 21.53
CA GLU A 71 15.24 19.82 20.83
C GLU A 71 14.70 18.41 21.16
N PRO A 72 14.29 17.63 20.15
CA PRO A 72 13.87 16.25 20.38
C PRO A 72 15.03 15.48 21.02
N THR A 73 14.80 14.88 22.19
CA THR A 73 15.80 14.01 22.80
C THR A 73 15.84 12.69 22.04
N TYR A 74 16.83 12.56 21.15
CA TYR A 74 17.03 11.33 20.38
C TYR A 74 17.64 10.24 21.27
N ARG A 75 17.04 9.06 21.27
CA ARG A 75 17.64 7.89 21.93
C ARG A 75 18.84 7.40 21.10
N PRO A 76 20.05 7.27 21.67
CA PRO A 76 21.20 6.76 20.94
C PRO A 76 20.95 5.33 20.48
N ILE A 77 21.26 5.04 19.21
CA ILE A 77 21.14 3.71 18.62
C ILE A 77 22.42 2.92 18.91
N SER A 78 22.27 1.68 19.38
CA SER A 78 23.43 0.83 19.67
C SER A 78 24.17 0.45 18.39
N GLU A 79 25.51 0.42 18.44
CA GLU A 79 26.32 -0.03 17.30
C GLU A 79 25.98 -1.47 16.86
N ARG A 80 25.58 -2.33 17.80
CA ARG A 80 25.12 -3.69 17.49
C ARG A 80 23.94 -3.67 16.52
N ARG A 81 23.00 -2.75 16.73
CA ARG A 81 21.84 -2.57 15.86
C ARG A 81 22.25 -2.02 14.49
N LEU A 82 23.11 -1.01 14.45
CA LEU A 82 23.61 -0.47 13.18
C LEU A 82 24.37 -1.53 12.35
N ARG A 83 25.21 -2.35 13.00
CA ARG A 83 25.92 -3.48 12.35
C ARG A 83 24.97 -4.54 11.82
N PHE A 84 23.87 -4.82 12.53
CA PHE A 84 22.84 -5.74 12.04
C PHE A 84 22.10 -5.14 10.84
N GLU A 85 21.73 -3.86 10.91
CA GLU A 85 21.01 -3.15 9.85
C GLU A 85 21.85 -3.00 8.57
N SER A 86 23.16 -2.83 8.68
CA SER A 86 24.07 -2.74 7.53
C SER A 86 24.40 -4.10 6.90
N ARG A 87 24.35 -5.20 7.67
CA ARG A 87 24.64 -6.55 7.17
C ARG A 87 23.44 -7.26 6.53
N ARG A 88 22.22 -6.91 6.93
CA ARG A 88 21.02 -7.55 6.37
C ARG A 88 20.74 -7.04 4.95
N PRO A 89 20.46 -7.91 3.97
CA PRO A 89 20.08 -7.47 2.65
C PRO A 89 18.73 -6.74 2.68
N THR A 90 18.63 -5.61 1.99
CA THR A 90 17.39 -4.81 1.90
C THR A 90 16.25 -5.59 1.24
N TRP A 91 16.55 -6.35 0.19
CA TRP A 91 15.57 -7.19 -0.51
C TRP A 91 14.95 -8.26 0.40
N LEU A 92 15.72 -8.82 1.34
CA LEU A 92 15.21 -9.79 2.30
C LEU A 92 14.22 -9.14 3.26
N ARG A 93 14.51 -7.91 3.71
CA ARG A 93 13.61 -7.13 4.56
C ARG A 93 12.28 -6.84 3.86
N GLU A 94 12.33 -6.49 2.58
CA GLU A 94 11.16 -6.28 1.73
C GLU A 94 10.35 -7.57 1.56
N CYS A 95 11.00 -8.69 1.25
CA CYS A 95 10.36 -10.00 1.09
C CYS A 95 9.65 -10.46 2.37
N ILE A 96 10.29 -10.28 3.54
CA ILE A 96 9.67 -10.60 4.84
C ILE A 96 8.43 -9.72 5.07
N ALA A 97 8.50 -8.42 4.74
CA ALA A 97 7.36 -7.53 4.86
C ALA A 97 6.21 -7.90 3.90
N GLU A 98 6.51 -8.33 2.66
CA GLU A 98 5.50 -8.86 1.74
C GLU A 98 4.85 -10.13 2.27
N ALA A 99 5.63 -11.08 2.78
CA ALA A 99 5.09 -12.31 3.37
C ALA A 99 4.21 -12.02 4.59
N ILE A 100 4.64 -11.14 5.50
CA ILE A 100 3.87 -10.76 6.69
C ILE A 100 2.61 -9.99 6.30
N GLY A 101 2.68 -9.07 5.34
CA GLY A 101 1.52 -8.32 4.89
C GLY A 101 0.45 -9.23 4.28
N VAL A 102 0.85 -10.17 3.41
CA VAL A 102 -0.09 -11.19 2.89
C VAL A 102 -0.63 -12.06 4.01
N PHE A 103 0.24 -12.53 4.92
CA PHE A 103 -0.19 -13.32 6.07
C PHE A 103 -1.28 -12.61 6.88
N ILE A 104 -1.11 -11.32 7.20
CA ILE A 104 -2.06 -10.54 8.01
C ILE A 104 -3.44 -10.50 7.34
N PHE A 105 -3.53 -10.02 6.10
CA PHE A 105 -4.83 -9.81 5.48
C PHE A 105 -5.51 -11.14 5.11
N VAL A 106 -4.72 -12.14 4.68
CA VAL A 106 -5.25 -13.48 4.38
C VAL A 106 -5.74 -14.14 5.65
N LEU A 107 -4.99 -14.05 6.76
CA LEU A 107 -5.41 -14.60 8.06
C LEU A 107 -6.73 -13.99 8.51
N CYS A 108 -6.85 -12.65 8.52
CA CYS A 108 -8.11 -11.98 8.88
C CYS A 108 -9.27 -12.41 7.98
N GLY A 109 -9.02 -12.47 6.67
CA GLY A 109 -10.01 -12.87 5.68
C GLY A 109 -10.48 -14.31 5.82
N ILE A 110 -9.59 -15.29 5.67
CA ILE A 110 -9.97 -16.70 5.68
C ILE A 110 -10.41 -17.19 7.06
N SER A 111 -9.93 -16.59 8.16
CA SER A 111 -10.47 -16.90 9.50
C SER A 111 -11.90 -16.43 9.66
N SER A 112 -12.26 -15.27 9.08
CA SER A 112 -13.65 -14.80 9.06
C SER A 112 -14.57 -15.71 8.25
N ILE A 113 -14.09 -16.22 7.10
CA ILE A 113 -14.80 -17.20 6.28
C ILE A 113 -14.95 -18.51 7.07
N THR A 114 -13.86 -19.03 7.64
CA THR A 114 -13.86 -20.26 8.44
C THR A 114 -14.81 -20.15 9.63
N SER A 115 -14.81 -19.01 10.32
CA SER A 115 -15.74 -18.77 11.43
C SER A 115 -17.20 -18.81 10.96
N PHE A 116 -17.51 -18.18 9.82
CA PHE A 116 -18.84 -18.16 9.24
C PHE A 116 -19.30 -19.54 8.73
N THR A 117 -18.41 -20.29 8.07
CA THR A 117 -18.73 -21.59 7.47
C THR A 117 -18.82 -22.71 8.50
N LEU A 118 -17.95 -22.72 9.52
CA LEU A 118 -17.88 -23.82 10.49
C LEU A 118 -18.79 -23.64 11.72
N HIS A 119 -19.34 -22.45 11.97
CA HIS A 119 -20.26 -22.19 13.08
C HIS A 119 -21.72 -22.14 12.61
N GLN A 120 -22.19 -23.21 11.98
CA GLN A 120 -23.61 -23.35 11.66
C GLN A 120 -24.35 -23.95 12.87
N SER A 121 -25.04 -23.06 13.62
CA SER A 121 -25.94 -23.33 14.76
C SER A 121 -25.33 -24.09 15.94
N ASP A 122 -25.23 -23.42 17.10
CA ASP A 122 -25.06 -24.11 18.39
C ASP A 122 -26.30 -24.96 18.70
N ASP A 123 -26.18 -25.92 19.63
CA ASP A 123 -27.26 -26.79 20.15
C ASP A 123 -28.54 -26.03 20.58
N LEU A 124 -28.43 -24.72 20.79
CA LEU A 124 -29.50 -23.80 21.15
C LEU A 124 -30.26 -23.19 19.95
N GLY A 125 -29.93 -23.55 18.71
CA GLY A 125 -30.60 -23.06 17.50
C GLY A 125 -30.33 -21.58 17.19
N VAL A 126 -29.36 -20.96 17.87
CA VAL A 126 -28.92 -19.59 17.58
C VAL A 126 -27.94 -19.66 16.40
N THR A 127 -28.32 -19.08 15.27
CA THR A 127 -27.41 -18.83 14.13
C THR A 127 -26.38 -17.78 14.55
N ALA A 128 -25.31 -18.22 15.20
CA ALA A 128 -24.32 -17.34 15.77
C ALA A 128 -23.09 -17.22 14.85
N PHE A 129 -22.83 -15.97 14.46
CA PHE A 129 -21.58 -15.45 13.90
C PHE A 129 -21.32 -15.65 12.40
N GLY A 130 -21.89 -14.73 11.62
CA GLY A 130 -21.21 -14.19 10.45
C GLY A 130 -22.11 -13.84 9.28
N SER A 131 -21.60 -12.97 8.43
CA SER A 131 -22.27 -12.55 7.19
C SER A 131 -21.19 -12.18 6.18
N ILE A 132 -21.56 -12.12 4.91
CA ILE A 132 -20.68 -11.57 3.87
C ILE A 132 -20.20 -10.16 4.26
N PHE A 133 -21.03 -9.40 4.98
CA PHE A 133 -20.65 -8.08 5.52
C PHE A 133 -19.46 -8.16 6.49
N GLN A 134 -19.49 -9.08 7.45
CA GLN A 134 -18.39 -9.33 8.38
C GLN A 134 -17.11 -9.76 7.64
N ILE A 135 -17.24 -10.65 6.65
CA ILE A 135 -16.10 -11.13 5.87
C ILE A 135 -15.43 -9.95 5.14
N GLY A 136 -16.21 -9.10 4.48
CA GLY A 136 -15.65 -7.93 3.79
C GLY A 136 -14.93 -6.96 4.74
N TRP A 137 -15.46 -6.74 5.95
CA TRP A 137 -14.75 -5.93 6.97
C TRP A 137 -13.47 -6.59 7.47
N ALA A 138 -13.45 -7.91 7.66
CA ALA A 138 -12.27 -8.63 8.09
C ALA A 138 -11.13 -8.49 7.07
N PHE A 139 -11.45 -8.61 5.77
CA PHE A 139 -10.49 -8.32 4.70
C PHE A 139 -10.10 -6.83 4.66
N ALA A 140 -11.06 -5.90 4.78
CA ALA A 140 -10.79 -4.46 4.75
C ALA A 140 -9.78 -4.03 5.81
N VAL A 141 -10.03 -4.44 7.05
CA VAL A 141 -9.17 -4.15 8.20
C VAL A 141 -7.85 -4.90 8.07
N GLY A 142 -7.86 -6.16 7.63
CA GLY A 142 -6.65 -6.93 7.37
C GLY A 142 -5.73 -6.26 6.36
N VAL A 143 -6.28 -5.78 5.23
CA VAL A 143 -5.54 -5.02 4.21
C VAL A 143 -5.00 -3.72 4.79
N ALA A 144 -5.80 -2.95 5.51
CA ALA A 144 -5.36 -1.71 6.13
C ALA A 144 -4.19 -1.94 7.10
N ILE A 145 -4.28 -2.96 7.97
CA ILE A 145 -3.20 -3.33 8.90
C ILE A 145 -1.95 -3.79 8.14
N ALA A 146 -2.10 -4.60 7.09
CA ALA A 146 -0.98 -5.04 6.25
C ALA A 146 -0.24 -3.85 5.63
N VAL A 147 -0.97 -2.89 5.04
CA VAL A 147 -0.37 -1.68 4.45
C VAL A 147 0.28 -0.80 5.52
N ILE A 148 -0.36 -0.56 6.66
CA ILE A 148 0.19 0.27 7.74
C ILE A 148 1.48 -0.34 8.31
N THR A 149 1.50 -1.66 8.51
CA THR A 149 2.63 -2.34 9.17
C THR A 149 3.78 -2.66 8.22
N CYS A 150 3.49 -3.09 7.00
CA CYS A 150 4.47 -3.66 6.08
C CYS A 150 4.73 -2.76 4.85
N GLY A 151 3.78 -1.91 4.48
CA GLY A 151 3.88 -0.98 3.34
C GLY A 151 5.12 -0.08 3.38
N PRO A 152 5.45 0.57 4.52
CA PRO A 152 6.68 1.39 4.62
C PRO A 152 7.99 0.62 4.40
N THR A 153 7.95 -0.71 4.47
CA THR A 153 9.14 -1.55 4.32
C THR A 153 9.31 -2.09 2.90
N SER A 154 8.23 -2.59 2.28
CA SER A 154 8.28 -3.26 0.96
C SER A 154 7.67 -2.47 -0.20
N GLY A 155 6.92 -1.41 0.06
CA GLY A 155 6.00 -0.78 -0.90
C GLY A 155 4.58 -1.32 -0.80
N GLY A 156 4.37 -2.43 -0.08
CA GLY A 156 3.05 -2.96 0.24
C GLY A 156 2.27 -3.50 -0.95
N HIS A 157 2.91 -4.29 -1.82
CA HIS A 157 2.24 -4.84 -2.99
C HIS A 157 1.20 -5.88 -2.60
N PHE A 158 1.61 -6.84 -1.75
CA PHE A 158 0.81 -7.94 -1.18
C PHE A 158 -0.01 -8.75 -2.19
N ASN A 159 0.26 -8.57 -3.49
CA ASN A 159 -0.45 -9.18 -4.60
C ASN A 159 0.53 -9.33 -5.78
N PRO A 160 0.69 -10.54 -6.33
CA PRO A 160 1.49 -10.76 -7.53
C PRO A 160 1.09 -9.88 -8.72
N ALA A 161 -0.20 -9.63 -8.93
CA ALA A 161 -0.69 -8.78 -10.03
C ALA A 161 -0.26 -7.31 -9.86
N ILE A 162 -0.33 -6.78 -8.63
CA ILE A 162 0.16 -5.43 -8.31
C ILE A 162 1.67 -5.35 -8.46
N THR A 163 2.40 -6.39 -8.05
CA THR A 163 3.86 -6.46 -8.23
C THR A 163 4.26 -6.39 -9.70
N LEU A 164 3.51 -7.08 -10.57
CA LEU A 164 3.72 -7.01 -12.02
C LEU A 164 3.34 -5.64 -12.58
N ALA A 165 2.20 -5.07 -12.17
CA ALA A 165 1.78 -3.74 -12.61
C ALA A 165 2.81 -2.66 -12.25
N MET A 166 3.34 -2.69 -11.02
CA MET A 166 4.42 -1.80 -10.57
C MET A 166 5.71 -1.99 -11.38
N ALA A 167 6.03 -3.22 -11.80
CA ALA A 167 7.22 -3.50 -12.62
C ALA A 167 7.08 -3.00 -14.06
N PHE A 168 5.86 -2.98 -14.59
CA PHE A 168 5.58 -2.49 -15.94
C PHE A 168 5.45 -0.96 -16.02
N TRP A 169 4.81 -0.31 -15.03
CA TRP A 169 4.47 1.13 -15.09
C TRP A 169 5.27 2.04 -14.17
N GLN A 170 5.82 1.54 -13.05
CA GLN A 170 6.42 2.38 -11.99
C GLN A 170 7.88 2.01 -11.71
N ASP A 171 8.59 1.49 -12.72
CA ASP A 171 10.02 1.14 -12.66
C ASP A 171 10.40 0.20 -11.50
N PHE A 172 9.47 -0.62 -11.00
CA PHE A 172 9.79 -1.59 -9.95
C PHE A 172 10.78 -2.63 -10.50
N PRO A 173 11.90 -2.91 -9.81
CA PRO A 173 12.96 -3.75 -10.37
C PRO A 173 12.48 -5.17 -10.70
N TRP A 174 12.52 -5.55 -11.99
CA TRP A 174 12.15 -6.87 -12.48
C TRP A 174 12.84 -8.03 -11.75
N ARG A 175 14.08 -7.83 -11.30
CA ARG A 175 14.83 -8.83 -10.52
C ARG A 175 14.19 -9.15 -9.17
N LYS A 176 13.42 -8.22 -8.58
CA LYS A 176 12.74 -8.40 -7.29
C LYS A 176 11.39 -9.13 -7.42
N VAL A 177 10.73 -9.01 -8.58
CA VAL A 177 9.41 -9.59 -8.86
C VAL A 177 9.26 -11.05 -8.43
N PRO A 178 10.13 -12.01 -8.84
CA PRO A 178 9.94 -13.41 -8.45
C PRO A 178 10.07 -13.62 -6.93
N TYR A 179 10.94 -12.87 -6.25
CA TYR A 179 11.09 -12.97 -4.80
C TYR A 179 9.87 -12.41 -4.06
N TYR A 180 9.28 -11.32 -4.56
CA TYR A 180 8.04 -10.77 -4.02
C TYR A 180 6.89 -11.76 -4.17
N ILE A 181 6.67 -12.29 -5.38
CA ILE A 181 5.60 -13.27 -5.66
C ILE A 181 5.75 -14.51 -4.77
N PHE A 182 6.95 -15.07 -4.67
CA PHE A 182 7.21 -16.21 -3.79
C PHE A 182 6.91 -15.90 -2.33
N SER A 183 7.36 -14.74 -1.84
CA SER A 183 7.14 -14.31 -0.45
C SER A 183 5.65 -14.11 -0.15
N GLN A 184 4.91 -13.53 -1.09
CA GLN A 184 3.47 -13.33 -0.99
C GLN A 184 2.73 -14.66 -0.90
N ILE A 185 3.03 -15.62 -1.79
CA ILE A 185 2.43 -16.97 -1.75
C ILE A 185 2.73 -17.66 -0.42
N LEU A 186 3.96 -17.53 0.10
CA LEU A 186 4.34 -18.09 1.39
C LEU A 186 3.56 -17.46 2.56
N GLY A 187 3.27 -16.15 2.48
CA GLY A 187 2.41 -15.46 3.45
C GLY A 187 1.00 -16.05 3.48
N GLY A 188 0.37 -16.23 2.31
CA GLY A 188 -0.95 -16.85 2.21
C GLY A 188 -0.97 -18.30 2.70
N PHE A 189 0.05 -19.08 2.33
CA PHE A 189 0.22 -20.47 2.78
C PHE A 189 0.33 -20.59 4.30
N THR A 190 1.15 -19.76 4.95
CA THR A 190 1.33 -19.79 6.41
C THR A 190 0.10 -19.31 7.17
N ALA A 191 -0.66 -18.35 6.63
CA ALA A 191 -1.95 -17.94 7.19
C ALA A 191 -2.97 -19.08 7.17
N ALA A 192 -3.08 -19.78 6.05
CA ALA A 192 -3.99 -20.93 5.92
C ALA A 192 -3.61 -22.09 6.84
N LEU A 193 -2.32 -22.41 6.95
CA LEU A 193 -1.85 -23.42 7.92
C LEU A 193 -2.26 -23.04 9.36
N LEU A 194 -2.09 -21.78 9.74
CA LEU A 194 -2.47 -21.33 11.08
C LEU A 194 -3.97 -21.49 11.32
N VAL A 195 -4.82 -21.14 10.34
CA VAL A 195 -6.27 -21.32 10.46
C VAL A 195 -6.66 -22.79 10.58
N VAL A 196 -6.06 -23.68 9.79
CA VAL A 196 -6.28 -25.13 9.93
C VAL A 196 -5.87 -25.60 11.33
N CYS A 197 -4.73 -25.16 11.86
CA CYS A 197 -4.31 -25.51 13.21
C CYS A 197 -5.28 -25.01 14.28
N MET A 198 -5.77 -23.77 14.17
CA MET A 198 -6.68 -23.18 15.16
C MET A 198 -8.08 -23.80 15.13
N TYR A 199 -8.56 -24.19 13.96
CA TYR A 199 -9.89 -24.77 13.75
C TYR A 199 -9.87 -26.29 13.54
N TYR A 200 -8.75 -26.95 13.85
CA TYR A 200 -8.52 -28.35 13.48
C TYR A 200 -9.66 -29.29 13.87
N THR A 201 -10.13 -29.20 15.12
CA THR A 201 -11.23 -30.05 15.64
C THR A 201 -12.55 -29.79 14.92
N LYS A 202 -12.84 -28.53 14.57
CA LYS A 202 -14.03 -28.16 13.81
C LYS A 202 -13.96 -28.66 12.37
N PHE A 203 -12.78 -28.56 11.74
CA PHE A 203 -12.55 -29.12 10.40
C PHE A 203 -12.71 -30.63 10.35
N GLN A 204 -12.27 -31.36 11.39
CA GLN A 204 -12.50 -32.81 11.48
C GLN A 204 -13.99 -33.13 11.58
N HIS A 205 -14.71 -32.43 12.45
CA HIS A 205 -16.15 -32.68 12.64
C HIS A 205 -16.94 -32.51 11.33
N ILE A 206 -16.78 -31.37 10.65
CA ILE A 206 -17.50 -31.14 9.38
C ILE A 206 -17.05 -32.11 8.28
N ALA A 207 -15.79 -32.55 8.30
CA ALA A 207 -15.30 -33.55 7.34
C ALA A 207 -15.98 -34.90 7.57
N ASP A 208 -16.10 -35.34 8.82
CA ASP A 208 -16.80 -36.58 9.18
C ASP A 208 -18.29 -36.52 8.78
N GLU A 209 -18.97 -35.38 9.02
CA GLU A 209 -20.36 -35.16 8.61
C GLU A 209 -20.54 -35.24 7.09
N LEU A 210 -19.65 -34.60 6.32
CA LEU A 210 -19.71 -34.61 4.86
C LEU A 210 -19.41 -36.00 4.30
N ILE A 211 -18.43 -36.71 4.86
CA ILE A 211 -18.12 -38.10 4.48
C ILE A 211 -19.33 -39.00 4.74
N ALA A 212 -19.96 -38.88 5.92
CA ALA A 212 -21.17 -39.65 6.26
C ALA A 212 -22.35 -39.33 5.32
N ALA A 213 -22.46 -38.08 4.85
CA ALA A 213 -23.45 -37.65 3.89
C ALA A 213 -23.08 -37.95 2.41
N GLY A 214 -21.91 -38.54 2.14
CA GLY A 214 -21.42 -38.81 0.78
C GLY A 214 -21.09 -37.55 -0.03
N LYS A 215 -20.79 -36.43 0.64
CA LYS A 215 -20.46 -35.14 0.03
C LYS A 215 -18.94 -34.93 -0.04
N PRO A 216 -18.44 -34.18 -1.04
CA PRO A 216 -17.01 -33.95 -1.19
C PRO A 216 -16.45 -32.97 -0.14
N LEU A 217 -15.17 -33.13 0.20
CA LEU A 217 -14.43 -32.22 1.08
C LEU A 217 -13.81 -31.02 0.35
N VAL A 218 -13.96 -31.01 -0.98
CA VAL A 218 -13.54 -29.95 -1.89
C VAL A 218 -14.75 -29.54 -2.74
N GLY A 219 -15.00 -28.23 -2.84
CA GLY A 219 -16.15 -27.64 -3.53
C GLY A 219 -16.78 -26.50 -2.72
N GLY A 220 -17.72 -25.76 -3.29
CA GLY A 220 -18.39 -24.65 -2.60
C GLY A 220 -19.11 -25.10 -1.32
N GLY A 221 -18.80 -24.46 -0.18
CA GLY A 221 -19.35 -24.81 1.14
C GLY A 221 -18.66 -25.98 1.85
N SER A 222 -17.59 -26.54 1.27
CA SER A 222 -16.76 -27.57 1.89
C SER A 222 -15.67 -26.99 2.81
N PRO A 223 -14.97 -27.82 3.60
CA PRO A 223 -13.81 -27.39 4.40
C PRO A 223 -12.74 -26.67 3.57
N ALA A 224 -12.48 -27.14 2.34
CA ALA A 224 -11.50 -26.51 1.46
C ALA A 224 -11.90 -25.07 1.06
N SER A 225 -13.20 -24.81 0.91
CA SER A 225 -13.73 -23.48 0.57
C SER A 225 -13.51 -22.42 1.66
N CYS A 226 -13.20 -22.84 2.89
CA CYS A 226 -12.83 -21.92 3.98
C CYS A 226 -11.46 -21.26 3.75
N LEU A 227 -10.55 -21.94 3.05
CA LEU A 227 -9.18 -21.47 2.84
C LEU A 227 -8.99 -20.79 1.48
N ALA A 228 -9.53 -21.40 0.42
CA ALA A 228 -9.41 -20.90 -0.94
C ALA A 228 -10.78 -20.95 -1.64
N PRO A 229 -11.09 -20.01 -2.55
CA PRO A 229 -12.35 -20.00 -3.27
C PRO A 229 -12.53 -21.31 -4.06
N MET A 230 -13.74 -21.87 -3.94
CA MET A 230 -14.19 -23.07 -4.66
C MET A 230 -15.58 -22.75 -5.22
N PRO A 231 -15.81 -22.92 -6.53
CA PRO A 231 -17.12 -22.72 -7.12
C PRO A 231 -18.19 -23.63 -6.51
N HIS A 232 -19.42 -23.13 -6.52
CA HIS A 232 -20.60 -23.97 -6.32
C HIS A 232 -21.04 -24.60 -7.66
N ASP A 233 -21.80 -25.69 -7.60
CA ASP A 233 -22.22 -26.45 -8.80
C ASP A 233 -23.15 -25.66 -9.73
N ASP A 234 -23.81 -24.62 -9.22
CA ASP A 234 -24.66 -23.71 -9.98
C ASP A 234 -23.87 -22.64 -10.76
N GLN A 235 -22.53 -22.64 -10.61
CA GLN A 235 -21.68 -21.59 -11.14
C GLN A 235 -21.02 -21.97 -12.49
N THR A 236 -21.18 -21.09 -13.49
CA THR A 236 -20.50 -21.24 -14.78
C THR A 236 -19.19 -20.45 -14.78
N LEU A 237 -18.16 -21.01 -15.40
CA LEU A 237 -16.83 -20.38 -15.45
C LEU A 237 -16.84 -19.00 -16.13
N GLY A 238 -17.75 -18.76 -17.07
CA GLY A 238 -17.85 -17.48 -17.78
C GLY A 238 -18.17 -16.31 -16.85
N TYR A 239 -19.14 -16.47 -15.94
CA TYR A 239 -19.45 -15.39 -15.02
C TYR A 239 -18.44 -15.31 -13.87
N VAL A 240 -17.87 -16.43 -13.40
CA VAL A 240 -16.84 -16.44 -12.35
C VAL A 240 -15.60 -15.69 -12.86
N PHE A 241 -15.20 -15.94 -14.10
CA PHE A 241 -14.16 -15.16 -14.78
C PHE A 241 -14.50 -13.67 -14.81
N ALA A 242 -15.73 -13.31 -15.20
CA ALA A 242 -16.15 -11.91 -15.24
C ALA A 242 -16.10 -11.27 -13.84
N ALA A 243 -16.59 -11.97 -12.80
CA ALA A 243 -16.58 -11.49 -11.43
C ALA A 243 -15.15 -11.22 -10.92
N GLU A 244 -14.21 -12.14 -11.16
CA GLU A 244 -12.79 -11.93 -10.84
C GLU A 244 -12.24 -10.74 -11.61
N PHE A 245 -12.39 -10.73 -12.94
CA PHE A 245 -11.83 -9.69 -13.80
C PHE A 245 -12.32 -8.29 -13.43
N PHE A 246 -13.62 -8.11 -13.22
CA PHE A 246 -14.18 -6.82 -12.85
C PHE A 246 -13.80 -6.40 -11.42
N SER A 247 -13.80 -7.34 -10.48
CA SER A 247 -13.43 -7.05 -9.09
C SER A 247 -11.96 -6.64 -8.99
N ASP A 248 -11.07 -7.36 -9.67
CA ASP A 248 -9.66 -7.05 -9.75
C ASP A 248 -9.37 -5.72 -10.44
N ALA A 249 -10.07 -5.43 -11.55
CA ALA A 249 -9.94 -4.16 -12.24
C ALA A 249 -10.43 -2.99 -11.37
N PHE A 250 -11.53 -3.17 -10.64
CA PHE A 250 -12.05 -2.17 -9.71
C PHE A 250 -11.07 -1.90 -8.56
N ILE A 251 -10.55 -2.95 -7.93
CA ILE A 251 -9.56 -2.83 -6.85
C ILE A 251 -8.29 -2.16 -7.38
N GLY A 252 -7.81 -2.57 -8.55
CA GLY A 252 -6.65 -1.96 -9.21
C GLY A 252 -6.85 -0.46 -9.46
N LEU A 253 -8.02 -0.06 -9.96
CA LEU A 253 -8.34 1.35 -10.20
C LEU A 253 -8.37 2.16 -8.90
N ALA A 254 -8.97 1.61 -7.84
CA ALA A 254 -8.99 2.24 -6.53
C ALA A 254 -7.60 2.37 -5.91
N ILE A 255 -6.70 1.39 -6.12
CA ILE A 255 -5.31 1.47 -5.68
C ILE A 255 -4.58 2.62 -6.38
N TRP A 256 -4.70 2.75 -7.71
CA TRP A 256 -4.09 3.85 -8.44
C TRP A 256 -4.64 5.21 -8.02
N ALA A 257 -5.97 5.31 -7.86
CA ALA A 257 -6.60 6.53 -7.38
C ALA A 257 -6.13 6.92 -5.96
N ALA A 258 -5.83 5.94 -5.10
CA ALA A 258 -5.32 6.18 -3.76
C ALA A 258 -3.82 6.53 -3.72
N LEU A 259 -3.05 6.03 -4.69
CA LEU A 259 -1.62 6.32 -4.85
C LEU A 259 -1.35 7.66 -5.54
N ASP A 260 -2.30 8.17 -6.31
CA ASP A 260 -2.15 9.41 -7.06
C ASP A 260 -2.08 10.64 -6.14
N PRO A 261 -0.92 11.34 -6.09
CA PRO A 261 -0.78 12.54 -5.27
C PRO A 261 -1.58 13.74 -5.82
N ALA A 262 -1.99 13.72 -7.09
CA ALA A 262 -2.85 14.75 -7.65
C ALA A 262 -4.31 14.63 -7.17
N ASN A 263 -4.74 13.46 -6.69
CA ASN A 263 -6.10 13.26 -6.21
C ASN A 263 -6.39 14.10 -4.94
N PRO A 264 -7.36 15.04 -4.98
CA PRO A 264 -7.64 15.93 -3.84
C PRO A 264 -8.39 15.26 -2.69
N PHE A 265 -9.00 14.10 -2.92
CA PHE A 265 -9.86 13.43 -1.93
C PHE A 265 -9.09 12.50 -0.99
N ILE A 266 -7.84 12.17 -1.32
CA ILE A 266 -7.05 11.20 -0.56
C ILE A 266 -5.75 11.81 -0.06
N GLN A 267 -5.51 11.63 1.23
CA GLN A 267 -4.22 11.93 1.85
C GLN A 267 -3.44 10.61 2.00
N PRO A 268 -2.09 10.62 2.03
CA PRO A 268 -1.29 9.40 2.16
C PRO A 268 -1.68 8.52 3.36
N ALA A 269 -2.14 9.12 4.45
CA ALA A 269 -2.61 8.41 5.64
C ALA A 269 -3.95 7.66 5.44
N GLY A 270 -4.76 8.06 4.46
CA GLY A 270 -6.05 7.43 4.15
C GLY A 270 -5.94 6.23 3.21
N LEU A 271 -4.83 6.10 2.48
CA LEU A 271 -4.58 5.05 1.49
C LEU A 271 -4.89 3.62 2.00
N PRO A 272 -4.43 3.19 3.19
CA PRO A 272 -4.69 1.84 3.69
C PRO A 272 -6.19 1.51 3.79
N PHE A 273 -7.00 2.48 4.20
CA PHE A 273 -8.44 2.30 4.42
C PHE A 273 -9.21 2.31 3.10
N VAL A 274 -8.83 3.16 2.15
CA VAL A 274 -9.46 3.20 0.82
C VAL A 274 -9.23 1.89 0.08
N ILE A 275 -8.01 1.36 0.09
CA ILE A 275 -7.70 0.07 -0.54
C ILE A 275 -8.48 -1.06 0.16
N GLY A 276 -8.50 -1.06 1.50
CA GLY A 276 -9.28 -2.03 2.28
C GLY A 276 -10.77 -1.98 1.96
N LEU A 277 -11.36 -0.79 1.87
CA LEU A 277 -12.78 -0.62 1.54
C LEU A 277 -13.11 -0.99 0.09
N ALA A 278 -12.20 -0.74 -0.86
CA ALA A 278 -12.35 -1.19 -2.24
C ALA A 278 -12.33 -2.73 -2.33
N TYR A 279 -11.49 -3.38 -1.53
CA TYR A 279 -11.51 -4.84 -1.43
C TYR A 279 -12.81 -5.36 -0.78
N ALA A 280 -13.28 -4.68 0.27
CA ALA A 280 -14.52 -5.01 0.97
C ALA A 280 -15.75 -4.89 0.07
N SER A 281 -15.84 -3.83 -0.73
CA SER A 281 -16.98 -3.60 -1.62
C SER A 281 -17.13 -4.71 -2.66
N MET A 282 -16.01 -5.23 -3.18
CA MET A 282 -16.03 -6.36 -4.11
C MET A 282 -16.45 -7.66 -3.41
N ILE A 283 -16.04 -7.88 -2.16
CA ILE A 283 -16.54 -9.02 -1.37
C ILE A 283 -18.05 -8.91 -1.12
N TRP A 284 -18.54 -7.75 -0.71
CA TRP A 284 -19.96 -7.56 -0.41
C TRP A 284 -20.85 -7.71 -1.65
N GLY A 285 -20.36 -7.28 -2.81
CA GLY A 285 -21.09 -7.39 -4.08
C GLY A 285 -20.97 -8.76 -4.74
N PHE A 286 -19.78 -9.36 -4.72
CA PHE A 286 -19.44 -10.50 -5.59
C PHE A 286 -18.84 -11.69 -4.85
N GLY A 287 -18.65 -11.64 -3.53
CA GLY A 287 -18.07 -12.74 -2.75
C GLY A 287 -18.88 -14.04 -2.79
N SER A 288 -20.19 -13.96 -3.06
CA SER A 288 -21.05 -15.13 -3.26
C SER A 288 -20.83 -15.83 -4.62
N LEU A 289 -20.16 -15.19 -5.57
CA LEU A 289 -19.90 -15.70 -6.91
C LEU A 289 -18.57 -16.44 -7.04
N THR A 290 -17.93 -16.77 -5.91
CA THR A 290 -16.56 -17.30 -5.83
C THR A 290 -15.54 -16.26 -6.29
N LEU A 291 -14.79 -15.72 -5.32
CA LEU A 291 -13.92 -14.58 -5.56
C LEU A 291 -12.56 -14.76 -4.87
N SER A 292 -11.49 -14.61 -5.64
CA SER A 292 -10.07 -14.67 -5.25
C SER A 292 -9.47 -13.29 -5.07
N THR A 293 -9.57 -12.47 -6.11
CA THR A 293 -8.92 -11.16 -6.31
C THR A 293 -7.40 -11.06 -6.07
N ASN A 294 -6.72 -12.16 -5.75
CA ASN A 294 -5.29 -12.13 -5.46
C ASN A 294 -4.68 -13.54 -5.54
N LEU A 295 -3.69 -13.71 -6.43
CA LEU A 295 -3.01 -14.98 -6.68
C LEU A 295 -2.42 -15.55 -5.40
N ALA A 296 -1.75 -14.73 -4.58
CA ALA A 296 -1.15 -15.19 -3.32
C ALA A 296 -2.19 -15.54 -2.25
N ARG A 297 -3.34 -14.86 -2.24
CA ARG A 297 -4.48 -15.19 -1.38
C ARG A 297 -5.17 -16.49 -1.82
N ASP A 298 -5.01 -16.88 -3.08
CA ASP A 298 -5.57 -18.11 -3.62
C ASP A 298 -4.60 -19.29 -3.53
N LEU A 299 -3.48 -19.21 -4.25
CA LEU A 299 -2.54 -20.31 -4.45
C LEU A 299 -1.95 -20.82 -3.12
N GLY A 300 -1.55 -19.93 -2.23
CA GLY A 300 -0.98 -20.30 -0.92
C GLY A 300 -1.98 -21.13 -0.09
N PRO A 301 -3.17 -20.59 0.22
CA PRO A 301 -4.22 -21.33 0.90
C PRO A 301 -4.72 -22.57 0.14
N ARG A 302 -4.76 -22.54 -1.19
CA ARG A 302 -5.16 -23.68 -2.04
C ARG A 302 -4.17 -24.84 -1.93
N MET A 303 -2.87 -24.57 -1.82
CA MET A 303 -1.87 -25.60 -1.53
C MET A 303 -2.13 -26.25 -0.16
N VAL A 304 -2.52 -25.48 0.86
CA VAL A 304 -2.90 -26.03 2.16
C VAL A 304 -4.17 -26.89 2.04
N ALA A 305 -5.19 -26.40 1.33
CA ALA A 305 -6.40 -27.18 1.09
C ALA A 305 -6.09 -28.51 0.39
N ALA A 306 -5.17 -28.50 -0.58
CA ALA A 306 -4.74 -29.72 -1.27
C ALA A 306 -4.00 -30.71 -0.36
N ILE A 307 -3.22 -30.23 0.60
CA ILE A 307 -2.51 -31.06 1.59
C ILE A 307 -3.50 -31.78 2.51
N PHE A 308 -4.57 -31.11 2.94
CA PHE A 308 -5.50 -31.65 3.94
C PHE A 308 -6.68 -32.42 3.33
N TRP A 309 -7.24 -31.96 2.20
CA TRP A 309 -8.48 -32.52 1.64
C TRP A 309 -8.35 -33.10 0.23
N GLY A 310 -7.19 -32.96 -0.42
CA GLY A 310 -6.88 -33.62 -1.68
C GLY A 310 -6.61 -32.68 -2.85
N ARG A 311 -5.93 -33.22 -3.86
CA ARG A 311 -5.50 -32.50 -5.07
C ARG A 311 -6.65 -31.88 -5.87
N GLU A 312 -7.87 -32.35 -5.60
CA GLU A 312 -9.12 -31.85 -6.15
C GLU A 312 -9.25 -30.33 -5.92
N ALA A 313 -8.62 -29.78 -4.88
CA ALA A 313 -8.54 -28.34 -4.66
C ALA A 313 -7.96 -27.54 -5.86
N PHE A 314 -7.22 -28.18 -6.75
CA PHE A 314 -6.71 -27.57 -7.99
C PHE A 314 -7.52 -27.92 -9.24
N THR A 315 -8.32 -28.99 -9.20
CA THR A 315 -9.07 -29.48 -10.37
C THR A 315 -10.56 -29.18 -10.28
N ASP A 316 -11.06 -28.79 -9.11
CA ASP A 316 -12.47 -28.47 -8.87
C ASP A 316 -12.96 -27.41 -9.86
N HIS A 317 -13.96 -27.80 -10.65
CA HIS A 317 -14.55 -27.01 -11.74
C HIS A 317 -13.55 -26.41 -12.75
N SER A 318 -12.27 -26.82 -12.74
CA SER A 318 -11.17 -26.14 -13.46
C SER A 318 -11.03 -24.64 -13.13
N TYR A 319 -11.43 -24.21 -11.92
CA TYR A 319 -11.40 -22.79 -11.53
C TYR A 319 -10.01 -22.26 -11.16
N ALA A 320 -9.11 -23.11 -10.64
CA ALA A 320 -7.84 -22.64 -10.08
C ALA A 320 -7.04 -21.69 -10.99
N PRO A 321 -6.90 -21.93 -12.32
CA PRO A 321 -6.25 -20.97 -13.22
C PRO A 321 -6.94 -19.60 -13.29
N ILE A 322 -8.27 -19.56 -13.19
CA ILE A 322 -9.07 -18.33 -13.19
C ILE A 322 -8.73 -17.52 -11.93
N GLY A 323 -8.93 -18.11 -10.75
CA GLY A 323 -8.70 -17.44 -9.47
C GLY A 323 -7.24 -17.00 -9.27
N MET A 324 -6.28 -17.71 -9.87
CA MET A 324 -4.86 -17.36 -9.78
C MET A 324 -4.43 -16.28 -10.78
N LEU A 325 -4.84 -16.37 -12.05
CA LEU A 325 -4.19 -15.63 -13.13
C LEU A 325 -5.01 -14.46 -13.69
N VAL A 326 -6.33 -14.43 -13.50
CA VAL A 326 -7.20 -13.39 -14.10
C VAL A 326 -6.97 -12.01 -13.49
N ASN A 327 -6.54 -11.95 -12.24
CA ASN A 327 -6.14 -10.71 -11.58
C ASN A 327 -5.02 -9.97 -12.31
N VAL A 328 -4.12 -10.67 -13.02
CA VAL A 328 -3.00 -10.06 -13.73
C VAL A 328 -3.49 -9.18 -14.88
N PRO A 329 -4.17 -9.70 -15.93
CA PRO A 329 -4.67 -8.84 -17.01
C PRO A 329 -5.69 -7.81 -16.52
N ALA A 330 -6.49 -8.10 -15.49
CA ALA A 330 -7.42 -7.15 -14.91
C ALA A 330 -6.71 -5.95 -14.25
N THR A 331 -5.67 -6.22 -13.44
CA THR A 331 -4.87 -5.18 -12.78
C THR A 331 -4.07 -4.36 -13.80
N LEU A 332 -3.50 -5.00 -14.82
CA LEU A 332 -2.78 -4.30 -15.89
C LEU A 332 -3.74 -3.41 -16.71
N LEU A 333 -4.96 -3.86 -16.98
CA LEU A 333 -5.99 -3.04 -17.61
C LEU A 333 -6.34 -1.84 -16.74
N ALA A 334 -6.58 -2.04 -15.44
CA ALA A 334 -6.89 -0.92 -14.52
C ALA A 334 -5.75 0.10 -14.47
N THR A 335 -4.50 -0.37 -14.47
CA THR A 335 -3.31 0.48 -14.56
C THR A 335 -3.29 1.29 -15.85
N ALA A 336 -3.50 0.62 -16.99
CA ALA A 336 -3.54 1.29 -18.29
C ALA A 336 -4.67 2.33 -18.36
N VAL A 337 -5.86 2.02 -17.86
CA VAL A 337 -6.99 2.96 -17.82
C VAL A 337 -6.66 4.17 -16.94
N TYR A 338 -6.08 3.95 -15.75
CA TYR A 338 -5.75 5.07 -14.86
C TYR A 338 -4.66 5.97 -15.45
N GLU A 339 -3.53 5.38 -15.84
CA GLU A 339 -2.36 6.11 -16.35
C GLU A 339 -2.65 6.82 -17.68
N LEU A 340 -3.40 6.20 -18.59
CA LEU A 340 -3.64 6.76 -19.92
C LEU A 340 -4.85 7.71 -19.98
N CYS A 341 -5.84 7.54 -19.10
CA CYS A 341 -7.10 8.27 -19.20
C CYS A 341 -7.41 9.18 -18.02
N MET A 342 -6.84 8.92 -16.83
CA MET A 342 -7.22 9.62 -15.60
C MET A 342 -6.07 10.42 -14.97
N CYS A 343 -4.83 9.95 -15.11
CA CYS A 343 -3.67 10.59 -14.54
C CYS A 343 -3.34 11.91 -15.24
N ASP A 344 -3.19 12.98 -14.46
CA ASP A 344 -2.69 14.27 -14.95
C ASP A 344 -1.27 14.51 -14.46
N SER A 345 -0.30 14.22 -15.34
CA SER A 345 1.12 14.44 -15.06
C SER A 345 1.46 15.90 -14.74
N PHE A 346 0.76 16.88 -15.33
CA PHE A 346 0.99 18.29 -15.02
C PHE A 346 0.54 18.61 -13.59
N ALA A 347 -0.61 18.10 -13.16
CA ALA A 347 -1.07 18.26 -11.78
C ALA A 347 -0.11 17.61 -10.76
N ILE A 348 0.43 16.43 -11.08
CA ILE A 348 1.43 15.75 -10.23
C ILE A 348 2.72 16.58 -10.13
N ILE A 349 3.21 17.11 -11.25
CA ILE A 349 4.39 17.99 -11.28
C ILE A 349 4.12 19.28 -10.49
N ALA A 350 2.94 19.90 -10.68
CA ALA A 350 2.56 21.14 -10.00
C ALA A 350 2.51 20.98 -8.47
N LYS A 351 2.12 19.81 -7.97
CA LYS A 351 2.18 19.49 -6.54
C LYS A 351 3.58 19.05 -6.07
N GLY A 352 4.59 19.05 -6.93
CA GLY A 352 5.98 18.71 -6.59
C GLY A 352 6.25 17.21 -6.45
N HIS A 353 5.34 16.34 -6.90
CA HIS A 353 5.49 14.88 -6.78
C HIS A 353 6.17 14.22 -7.98
N ALA A 354 6.32 14.94 -9.10
CA ALA A 354 7.10 14.51 -10.26
C ALA A 354 7.91 15.69 -10.84
N ARG A 355 8.92 15.37 -11.65
CA ARG A 355 9.70 16.36 -12.39
C ARG A 355 9.88 15.91 -13.83
N HIS A 356 9.87 16.87 -14.74
CA HIS A 356 10.23 16.61 -16.14
C HIS A 356 11.69 16.12 -16.21
N ARG A 357 11.98 15.21 -17.16
CA ARG A 357 13.29 14.55 -17.30
C ARG A 357 14.45 15.55 -17.39
N ASP A 358 14.25 16.64 -18.13
CA ASP A 358 15.25 17.71 -18.30
C ASP A 358 15.05 18.89 -17.33
N GLY A 359 14.42 18.64 -16.18
CA GLY A 359 14.14 19.64 -15.16
C GLY A 359 13.12 20.70 -15.60
N GLU A 360 13.12 21.83 -14.90
CA GLU A 360 12.19 22.94 -15.13
C GLU A 360 12.34 23.55 -16.52
N GLU A 361 13.57 23.66 -17.04
CA GLU A 361 13.80 24.14 -18.40
C GLU A 361 13.17 23.24 -19.46
N GLY A 362 13.27 21.92 -19.28
CA GLY A 362 12.61 20.95 -20.16
C GLY A 362 11.10 21.09 -20.15
N LEU A 363 10.53 21.23 -18.95
CA LEU A 363 9.09 21.46 -18.78
C LEU A 363 8.66 22.75 -19.48
N TYR A 364 9.39 23.84 -19.29
CA TYR A 364 9.10 25.12 -19.93
C TYR A 364 9.15 25.02 -21.46
N ARG A 365 10.18 24.37 -22.03
CA ARG A 365 10.27 24.13 -23.48
C ARG A 365 9.13 23.27 -24.01
N HIS A 366 8.67 22.29 -23.23
CA HIS A 366 7.51 21.47 -23.61
C HIS A 366 6.23 22.33 -23.61
N MET A 367 5.96 23.05 -22.53
CA MET A 367 4.79 23.92 -22.40
C MET A 367 4.77 25.01 -23.47
N SER A 368 5.93 25.57 -23.82
CA SER A 368 6.06 26.57 -24.89
C SER A 368 5.72 26.00 -26.26
N ARG A 369 6.22 24.80 -26.60
CA ARG A 369 5.92 24.12 -27.87
C ARG A 369 4.45 23.74 -28.00
N CYS A 370 3.80 23.41 -26.88
CA CYS A 370 2.40 23.04 -26.82
C CYS A 370 1.44 24.23 -26.71
N GLY A 371 1.95 25.48 -26.67
CA GLY A 371 1.13 26.69 -26.52
C GLY A 371 0.40 26.78 -25.17
N MET A 372 0.93 26.14 -24.12
CA MET A 372 0.33 26.13 -22.78
C MET A 372 0.80 27.31 -21.91
N LEU A 373 1.74 28.11 -22.40
CA LEU A 373 2.23 29.32 -21.76
C LEU A 373 1.45 30.59 -22.16
N ASP A 374 0.48 30.48 -23.08
CA ASP A 374 -0.40 31.61 -23.38
C ASP A 374 -1.40 31.82 -22.22
N GLU A 375 -1.48 33.06 -21.73
CA GLU A 375 -2.29 33.47 -20.56
C GLU A 375 -3.77 33.07 -20.67
N GLU A 376 -4.29 32.86 -21.88
CA GLU A 376 -5.69 32.46 -22.13
C GLU A 376 -6.03 31.03 -21.67
N ARG A 377 -5.04 30.15 -21.40
CA ARG A 377 -5.29 28.73 -21.08
C ARG A 377 -5.11 28.33 -19.62
N GLY A 378 -4.85 29.28 -18.70
CA GLY A 378 -5.07 29.10 -17.26
C GLY A 378 -4.07 28.24 -16.45
N TYR A 379 -3.00 27.70 -17.05
CA TYR A 379 -2.04 26.83 -16.32
C TYR A 379 -0.92 27.58 -15.58
N LEU A 380 -0.82 28.91 -15.73
CA LEU A 380 0.32 29.70 -15.24
C LEU A 380 0.25 30.19 -13.79
N GLN A 381 -0.80 29.87 -13.02
CA GLN A 381 -0.92 30.41 -11.65
C GLN A 381 -0.17 29.62 -10.56
N HIS A 382 0.37 28.42 -10.84
CA HIS A 382 0.94 27.56 -9.78
C HIS A 382 2.45 27.29 -9.88
N VAL A 383 3.16 27.72 -10.92
CA VAL A 383 4.59 27.44 -11.09
C VAL A 383 5.49 28.58 -10.58
N THR A 384 4.94 29.77 -10.37
CA THR A 384 5.74 30.99 -10.09
C THR A 384 5.84 31.39 -8.62
N THR A 385 5.19 30.70 -7.67
CA THR A 385 5.14 31.12 -6.25
C THR A 385 6.32 30.69 -5.37
N HIS A 386 7.44 30.21 -5.94
CA HIS A 386 8.66 29.89 -5.18
C HIS A 386 9.85 30.81 -5.46
N ARG A 387 9.62 31.96 -6.11
CA ARG A 387 10.55 33.07 -6.10
C ARG A 387 9.94 34.19 -5.27
N ASP A 388 10.30 34.24 -3.99
CA ASP A 388 10.46 35.46 -3.19
C ASP A 388 11.19 35.13 -1.88
#